data_AF-A0A392SCZ2-F1
#
_entry.id   AF-A0A392SCZ2-F1
#
_cell.length_a   1.000
_cell.length_b   1.000
_cell.length_c   1.000
_cell.angle_alpha   90.00
_cell.angle_beta   90.00
_cell.angle_gamma   90.00
#
_symmetry.space_group_name_H-M   'P 1'
#
loop_
_entity.id
_entity.type
_entity.pdbx_description
1 polymer ?
#
loop_
_entity_poly.entity_id
_entity_poly.type
_entity_poly.pdbx_seq_one_letter_code
_entity_poly.pdbx_strand_id
1 'polypeptide(L)'
;MDSPTTVLDSPHVKAIKHLKRLLRYDVDDLLEQVSDFTTFSEDLRASSWRLTNKELHFMEAVMHLQGELASDAPFIEAVENA
;
A
#
# COMPACT_ATOMS: atom_id res chain seq x y z
N MET A 1 17.23 -10.29 33.12
CA MET A 1 16.75 -9.00 32.62
C MET A 1 16.32 -9.22 31.18
N ASP A 2 15.04 -9.49 30.97
CA ASP A 2 14.49 -9.59 29.62
C ASP A 2 14.50 -8.19 29.03
N SER A 3 15.34 -8.00 28.01
CA SER A 3 15.38 -6.75 27.26
C SER A 3 14.00 -6.57 26.60
N PRO A 4 13.32 -5.43 26.76
CA PRO A 4 12.11 -5.18 26.02
C PRO A 4 12.53 -5.13 24.54
N THR A 5 12.17 -6.15 23.77
CA THR A 5 12.17 -6.12 22.31
C THR A 5 11.19 -5.04 21.88
N THR A 6 11.63 -3.80 21.96
CA THR A 6 11.15 -2.71 21.13
C THR A 6 11.57 -3.05 19.71
N VAL A 7 10.87 -4.03 19.11
CA VAL A 7 10.73 -4.10 17.65
C VAL A 7 9.92 -2.88 17.29
N LEU A 8 10.59 -1.74 17.33
CA LEU A 8 10.12 -0.45 16.88
C LEU A 8 9.55 -0.71 15.49
N ASP A 9 8.24 -0.57 15.32
CA ASP A 9 7.51 -0.84 14.09
C ASP A 9 8.32 -0.31 12.90
N SER A 10 9.01 -1.21 12.20
CA SER A 10 9.92 -0.81 11.14
C SER A 10 9.12 -0.08 10.06
N PRO A 11 9.65 0.96 9.42
CA PRO A 11 8.88 1.77 8.46
C PRO A 11 8.11 0.95 7.42
N HIS A 12 8.71 -0.12 6.88
CA HIS A 12 8.05 -1.04 5.95
C HIS A 12 6.92 -1.87 6.60
N VAL A 13 7.06 -2.26 7.88
CA VAL A 13 5.98 -2.93 8.63
C VAL A 13 4.78 -2.01 8.80
N LYS A 14 5.00 -0.71 9.03
CA LYS A 14 3.92 0.29 9.07
C LYS A 14 3.24 0.43 7.71
N ALA A 15 4.03 0.53 6.63
CA ALA A 15 3.49 0.59 5.27
C ALA A 15 2.65 -0.65 4.93
N ILE A 16 3.13 -1.86 5.24
CA ILE A 16 2.37 -3.11 5.04
C ILE A 16 1.08 -3.11 5.85
N LYS A 17 1.10 -2.67 7.11
CA LYS A 17 -0.10 -2.57 7.95
C LYS A 17 -1.10 -1.57 7.38
N HIS A 18 -0.66 -0.44 6.83
CA HIS A 18 -1.53 0.55 6.21
C HIS A 18 -2.13 0.06 4.88
N LEU A 19 -1.31 -0.51 3.98
CA LEU A 19 -1.79 -1.11 2.74
C LEU A 19 -2.85 -2.19 3.01
N LYS A 20 -2.63 -3.06 4.00
CA LYS A 20 -3.63 -4.06 4.41
C LYS A 20 -4.94 -3.47 4.94
N ARG A 21 -4.93 -2.26 5.48
CA ARG A 21 -6.14 -1.57 5.92
C ARG A 21 -6.86 -0.95 4.74
N LEU A 22 -6.12 -0.28 3.84
CA LEU A 22 -6.66 0.29 2.62
C LEU A 22 -7.36 -0.78 1.76
N LEU A 23 -6.74 -1.96 1.61
CA LEU A 23 -7.30 -3.10 0.86
C LEU A 23 -8.50 -3.79 1.54
N ARG A 24 -8.93 -3.34 2.73
CA ARG A 24 -10.15 -3.85 3.38
C ARG A 24 -11.38 -3.00 3.10
N TYR A 25 -11.20 -1.81 2.55
CA TYR A 25 -12.32 -0.95 2.17
C TYR A 25 -12.92 -1.40 0.84
N ASP A 26 -14.14 -0.94 0.59
CA ASP A 26 -14.78 -1.13 -0.72
C ASP A 26 -14.03 -0.35 -1.80
N VAL A 27 -14.27 -0.68 -3.07
CA VAL A 27 -13.50 -0.13 -4.20
C VAL A 27 -13.61 1.40 -4.27
N ASP A 28 -14.79 1.95 -3.99
CA ASP A 28 -15.04 3.40 -4.01
C ASP A 28 -14.22 4.12 -2.93
N ASP A 29 -14.21 3.60 -1.70
CA ASP A 29 -13.40 4.10 -0.59
C ASP A 29 -11.89 4.00 -0.87
N LEU A 30 -11.47 3.00 -1.66
CA LEU A 30 -10.07 2.83 -2.07
C LEU A 30 -9.68 3.83 -3.17
N LEU A 31 -10.61 4.16 -4.08
CA LEU A 31 -10.43 5.20 -5.10
C LEU A 31 -10.20 6.58 -4.47
N GLU A 32 -10.99 6.94 -3.45
CA GLU A 32 -10.80 8.18 -2.70
C GLU A 32 -9.42 8.27 -2.01
N GLN A 33 -8.81 7.12 -1.70
CA GLN A 33 -7.53 7.00 -1.01
C GLN A 33 -6.36 6.62 -1.94
N VAL A 34 -6.50 6.79 -3.26
CA VAL A 34 -5.45 6.41 -4.25
C VAL A 34 -4.11 7.11 -3.98
N SER A 35 -4.12 8.35 -3.50
CA SER A 35 -2.91 9.11 -3.17
C SER A 35 -2.14 8.50 -1.99
N ASP A 36 -2.86 8.13 -0.92
CA ASP A 36 -2.30 7.43 0.24
C ASP A 36 -1.82 6.02 -0.17
N PHE A 37 -2.63 5.30 -0.95
CA PHE A 37 -2.27 3.98 -1.47
C PHE A 37 -0.97 4.04 -2.27
N THR A 38 -0.82 5.03 -3.15
CA THR A 38 0.39 5.26 -3.94
C THR A 38 1.59 5.59 -3.05
N THR A 39 1.43 6.46 -2.07
CA THR A 39 2.51 6.86 -1.15
C THR A 39 3.07 5.65 -0.38
N PHE A 40 2.19 4.85 0.23
CA PHE A 40 2.63 3.66 0.99
C PHE A 40 3.20 2.55 0.11
N SER A 41 2.70 2.45 -1.13
CA SER A 41 3.19 1.56 -2.16
C SER A 41 4.65 1.88 -2.52
N GLU A 42 4.95 3.16 -2.76
CA GLU A 42 6.31 3.63 -3.06
C GLU A 42 7.26 3.47 -1.87
N ASP A 43 6.80 3.78 -0.65
CA ASP A 43 7.58 3.56 0.58
C ASP A 43 7.96 2.08 0.79
N LEU A 44 7.03 1.17 0.51
CA LEU A 44 7.29 -0.27 0.58
C LEU A 44 8.32 -0.68 -0.47
N ARG A 45 8.20 -0.17 -1.69
CA ARG A 45 9.15 -0.41 -2.79
C ARG A 45 10.56 0.11 -2.47
N ALA A 46 10.67 1.31 -1.90
CA ALA A 46 11.93 1.89 -1.45
C ALA A 46 12.61 1.02 -0.36
N SER A 47 11.83 0.25 0.38
CA SER A 47 12.29 -0.69 1.41
C SER A 47 12.51 -2.12 0.90
N SER A 48 12.44 -2.38 -0.41
CA SER A 48 12.50 -3.71 -1.03
C SER A 48 13.67 -4.58 -0.56
N TRP A 49 14.84 -3.99 -0.34
CA TRP A 49 16.05 -4.67 0.12
C TRP A 49 15.93 -5.28 1.54
N ARG A 50 14.92 -4.87 2.32
CA ARG A 50 14.65 -5.36 3.68
C ARG A 50 13.53 -6.39 3.74
N LEU A 51 12.84 -6.63 2.62
CA LEU A 51 11.66 -7.47 2.59
C LEU A 51 12.05 -8.95 2.58
N THR A 52 11.26 -9.75 3.30
CA THR A 52 11.28 -11.20 3.12
C THR A 52 10.66 -11.56 1.76
N ASN A 53 10.90 -12.78 1.26
CA ASN A 53 10.32 -13.23 -0.03
C ASN A 53 8.79 -13.11 -0.08
N LYS A 54 8.10 -13.37 1.04
CA LYS A 54 6.63 -13.22 1.12
C LYS A 54 6.21 -11.76 1.02
N GLU A 55 6.96 -10.85 1.65
CA GLU A 55 6.68 -9.41 1.59
C GLU A 55 7.05 -8.83 0.23
N LEU A 56 8.06 -9.39 -0.45
CA LEU A 56 8.42 -9.03 -1.81
C LEU A 56 7.28 -9.37 -2.79
N HIS A 57 6.72 -10.58 -2.70
CA HIS A 57 5.55 -10.95 -3.50
C HIS A 57 4.32 -10.10 -3.18
N PHE A 58 4.12 -9.73 -1.91
CA PHE A 58 3.07 -8.78 -1.55
C PHE A 58 3.30 -7.41 -2.19
N MET A 59 4.54 -6.90 -2.15
CA MET A 59 4.91 -5.65 -2.83
C MET A 59 4.66 -5.73 -4.33
N GLU A 60 5.04 -6.82 -5.01
CA GLU A 60 4.78 -7.01 -6.45
C GLU A 60 3.28 -6.93 -6.78
N ALA A 61 2.45 -7.60 -5.98
CA ALA A 61 1.00 -7.54 -6.14
C ALA A 61 0.43 -6.13 -5.90
N VAL A 62 0.92 -5.42 -4.88
CA VAL A 62 0.53 -4.03 -4.59
C VAL A 62 0.95 -3.08 -5.72
N MET A 63 2.15 -3.26 -6.30
CA MET A 63 2.61 -2.46 -7.44
C MET A 63 1.74 -2.66 -8.68
N HIS A 64 1.34 -3.90 -8.95
CA HIS A 64 0.44 -4.19 -10.06
C HIS A 64 -0.89 -3.45 -9.87
N LEU A 65 -1.50 -3.60 -8.70
CA LEU A 65 -2.77 -2.97 -8.38
C LEU A 65 -2.67 -1.43 -8.39
N GLN A 66 -1.57 -0.86 -7.90
CA GLN A 66 -1.32 0.58 -7.97
C GLN A 66 -1.29 1.08 -9.42
N GLY A 67 -0.67 0.33 -10.32
CA GLY A 67 -0.63 0.66 -11.74
C GLY A 67 -2.01 0.65 -12.39
N GLU A 68 -2.84 -0.35 -12.06
CA GLU A 68 -4.23 -0.43 -12.52
C GLU A 68 -5.07 0.74 -11.97
N LEU A 69 -5.01 1.00 -10.66
CA LEU A 69 -5.72 2.12 -10.04
C LEU A 69 -5.30 3.48 -10.61
N ALA A 70 -4.00 3.71 -10.82
CA ALA A 70 -3.50 4.97 -11.37
C ALA A 70 -3.91 5.18 -12.84
N SER A 71 -4.10 4.09 -13.60
CA SER A 71 -4.62 4.14 -14.97
C SER A 71 -6.11 4.50 -14.99
N ASP A 72 -6.89 3.87 -14.10
CA ASP A 72 -8.36 3.84 -14.24
C ASP A 72 -9.06 4.90 -13.38
N ALA A 73 -8.47 5.32 -12.24
CA ALA A 73 -9.07 6.31 -11.34
C ALA A 73 -9.47 7.63 -12.04
N PRO A 74 -8.65 8.24 -12.92
CA PRO A 74 -9.06 9.48 -13.60
C PRO A 74 -10.30 9.33 -14.47
N PHE A 75 -10.51 8.15 -15.07
CA PHE A 75 -11.69 7.87 -15.87
C PHE A 75 -12.92 7.64 -14.98
N ILE A 76 -12.77 6.87 -13.90
CA ILE A 76 -13.86 6.60 -12.95
C ILE A 76 -14.35 7.91 -12.31
N GLU A 77 -13.43 8.74 -11.81
CA GLU A 77 -13.76 10.07 -11.26
C GLU A 77 -14.46 10.96 -12.29
N ALA A 78 -14.03 10.92 -13.56
CA ALA A 78 -14.65 11.73 -14.61
C ALA A 78 -16.10 11.30 -14.91
N VAL A 79 -16.44 10.02 -14.76
CA VAL A 79 -17.81 9.51 -14.94
C VAL A 79 -18.71 9.89 -13.77
N GLU A 80 -18.20 9.86 -12.53
CA GLU A 80 -18.98 10.24 -11.35
C GLU A 80 -19.32 11.73 -11.30
N ASN A 81 -18.46 12.58 -11.85
CA ASN A 81 -18.63 14.03 -11.86
C ASN A 81 -19.38 14.58 -13.09
N ALA A 82 -19.90 13.71 -13.96
CA ALA A 82 -20.62 14.06 -15.20
C ALA A 82 -22.14 14.18 -15.02
#